data_AF-A0A2V9R577-F1
#
_entry.id   AF-A0A2V9R577-F1
#
_cell.length_a   1.000
_cell.length_b   1.000
_cell.length_c   1.000
_cell.angle_alpha   90.00
_cell.angle_beta   90.00
_cell.angle_gamma   90.00
#
_symmetry.space_group_name_H-M   'P 1'
#
loop_
_entity.id
_entity.type
_entity.pdbx_description
1 polymer ?
#
loop_
_entity_poly.entity_id
_entity_poly.type
_entity_poly.pdbx_seq_one_letter_code
_entity_poly.pdbx_strand_id
1 'polypeptide(L)'
;MIRPGRINWPRLCFKKPGVWASGPILKDRDSSRFERQSFFDTMTQMERYILRYKGPGPKPDLDVERIRALPNTTVLDHSSRMLLVASPESELQPLINSMPDWVMSPEQTFKLPDPHPKILRRPAKRKTSK
;
A
#
# COMPACT_ATOMS: atom_id res chain seq x y z
N MET A 1 -40.01 -57.90 10.28
CA MET A 1 -39.45 -58.19 11.63
C MET A 1 -38.10 -58.86 11.47
N ILE A 2 -36.98 -58.14 11.63
CA ILE A 2 -35.63 -58.71 11.66
C ILE A 2 -34.88 -57.96 12.76
N ARG A 3 -34.34 -58.72 13.74
CA ARG A 3 -33.67 -58.20 14.94
C ARG A 3 -32.24 -57.73 14.61
N PRO A 4 -31.75 -56.61 15.15
CA PRO A 4 -30.34 -56.27 15.06
C PRO A 4 -29.52 -57.03 16.13
N GLY A 5 -28.52 -57.77 15.68
CA GLY A 5 -27.51 -58.39 16.56
C GLY A 5 -26.53 -57.35 17.10
N ARG A 6 -26.36 -57.34 18.43
CA ARG A 6 -25.31 -56.59 19.12
C ARG A 6 -23.98 -57.29 18.93
N ILE A 7 -22.96 -56.58 18.46
CA ILE A 7 -21.58 -57.04 18.47
C ILE A 7 -20.86 -56.37 19.64
N ASN A 8 -20.38 -57.22 20.55
CA ASN A 8 -19.64 -56.90 21.75
C ASN A 8 -18.14 -56.77 21.41
N TRP A 9 -17.51 -55.68 21.83
CA TRP A 9 -16.06 -55.51 21.73
C TRP A 9 -15.48 -55.50 23.15
N PRO A 10 -14.57 -56.43 23.49
CA PRO A 10 -13.80 -56.31 24.71
C PRO A 10 -12.78 -55.18 24.57
N ARG A 11 -12.76 -54.31 25.58
CA ARG A 11 -11.68 -53.37 25.84
C ARG A 11 -10.38 -54.11 26.17
N LEU A 12 -9.31 -53.32 26.08
CA LEU A 12 -7.95 -53.45 26.68
C LEU A 12 -6.87 -53.81 25.66
N CYS A 13 -5.66 -53.26 25.66
CA CYS A 13 -5.09 -51.98 26.10
C CYS A 13 -3.62 -52.00 25.62
N PHE A 14 -3.14 -50.88 25.05
CA PHE A 14 -1.78 -50.32 25.09
C PHE A 14 -0.52 -51.23 25.09
N LYS A 15 0.35 -51.02 24.08
CA LYS A 15 1.84 -51.04 24.07
C LYS A 15 2.29 -51.03 22.59
N LYS A 16 3.09 -50.13 21.99
CA LYS A 16 4.04 -49.04 22.34
C LYS A 16 4.15 -48.12 21.11
N PRO A 17 4.43 -46.81 21.20
CA PRO A 17 4.93 -46.04 20.06
C PRO A 17 6.47 -46.13 20.06
N GLY A 18 7.03 -46.84 19.09
CA GLY A 18 8.47 -46.98 18.93
C GLY A 18 8.89 -46.64 17.51
N VAL A 19 9.76 -45.65 17.41
CA VAL A 19 10.59 -45.29 16.24
C VAL A 19 9.85 -44.56 15.12
N TRP A 20 9.76 -43.24 15.25
CA TRP A 20 9.66 -42.37 14.08
C TRP A 20 11.01 -42.43 13.38
N ALA A 21 11.00 -42.91 12.13
CA ALA A 21 12.15 -42.85 11.25
C ALA A 21 12.54 -41.38 11.04
N SER A 22 13.66 -40.99 11.63
CA SER A 22 14.35 -39.74 11.32
C SER A 22 14.99 -39.85 9.93
N GLY A 23 14.18 -39.72 8.88
CA GLY A 23 14.72 -39.36 7.57
C GLY A 23 15.13 -37.88 7.61
N PRO A 24 16.33 -37.50 7.16
CA PRO A 24 16.60 -36.09 6.88
C PRO A 24 15.76 -35.71 5.66
N ILE A 25 14.55 -35.20 5.90
CA ILE A 25 13.86 -34.38 4.90
C ILE A 25 14.75 -33.16 4.74
N LEU A 26 15.49 -33.16 3.63
CA LEU A 26 16.18 -32.03 3.08
C LEU A 26 15.18 -30.87 3.08
N LYS A 27 15.34 -29.97 4.04
CA LYS A 27 14.49 -28.81 4.19
C LYS A 27 14.98 -27.84 3.13
N ASP A 28 14.50 -28.03 1.90
CA ASP A 28 14.67 -27.05 0.84
C ASP A 28 14.12 -25.73 1.36
N ARG A 29 15.08 -24.88 1.69
CA ARG A 29 14.93 -23.67 2.46
C ARG A 29 14.49 -22.59 1.48
N ASP A 30 13.18 -22.47 1.34
CA ASP A 30 12.50 -21.18 1.45
C ASP A 30 12.96 -20.09 0.46
N SER A 31 13.00 -20.38 -0.85
CA SER A 31 13.29 -19.38 -1.89
C SER A 31 12.04 -18.83 -2.58
N SER A 32 10.88 -19.49 -2.52
CA SER A 32 9.71 -19.13 -3.33
C SER A 32 8.69 -18.20 -2.66
N ARG A 33 8.88 -17.85 -1.38
CA ARG A 33 7.97 -16.96 -0.64
C ARG A 33 8.39 -15.49 -0.75
N PHE A 34 9.68 -15.24 -0.92
CA PHE A 34 10.27 -13.90 -0.96
C PHE A 34 10.01 -13.17 -2.29
N GLU A 35 9.91 -13.91 -3.39
CA GLU A 35 9.80 -13.35 -4.74
C GLU A 35 8.35 -12.98 -5.14
N ARG A 36 7.35 -13.47 -4.39
CA ARG A 36 5.93 -13.17 -4.66
C ARG A 36 5.43 -11.90 -3.97
N GLN A 37 6.13 -11.43 -2.94
CA GLN A 37 5.80 -10.20 -2.22
C GLN A 37 6.22 -8.94 -3.00
N SER A 38 7.35 -9.00 -3.72
CA SER A 38 7.93 -7.85 -4.44
C SER A 38 7.15 -7.45 -5.70
N PHE A 39 6.43 -8.37 -6.33
CA PHE A 39 5.67 -8.07 -7.55
C PHE A 39 4.40 -7.26 -7.30
N PHE A 40 3.72 -7.47 -6.17
CA PHE A 40 2.50 -6.72 -5.86
C PHE A 40 2.79 -5.29 -5.41
N ASP A 41 3.91 -5.02 -4.72
CA ASP A 41 4.36 -3.66 -4.38
C ASP A 41 4.59 -2.79 -5.63
N THR A 42 5.09 -3.39 -6.73
CA THR A 42 5.33 -2.64 -7.98
C THR A 42 4.05 -2.22 -8.72
N MET A 43 2.90 -2.83 -8.45
CA MET A 43 1.66 -2.59 -9.20
C MET A 43 0.65 -1.71 -8.45
N THR A 44 0.73 -1.58 -7.13
CA THR A 44 -0.33 -0.93 -6.33
C THR A 44 -0.08 0.52 -5.91
N GLN A 45 1.08 1.12 -6.14
CA GLN A 45 1.35 2.47 -5.65
C GLN A 45 1.97 3.38 -6.72
N MET A 46 1.17 3.71 -7.74
CA MET A 46 1.33 4.97 -8.48
C MET A 46 0.93 6.14 -7.56
N GLU A 47 1.68 6.30 -6.47
CA GLU A 47 1.48 7.37 -5.51
C GLU A 47 2.02 8.69 -6.07
N ARG A 48 1.47 9.78 -5.54
CA ARG A 48 1.86 11.13 -5.93
C ARG A 48 2.76 11.70 -4.86
N TYR A 49 3.92 12.18 -5.31
CA TYR A 49 4.93 12.77 -4.47
C TYR A 49 5.19 14.20 -4.89
N ILE A 50 5.42 15.04 -3.88
CA ILE A 50 5.87 16.41 -4.03
C ILE A 50 7.38 16.41 -3.82
N LEU A 51 8.11 16.79 -4.86
CA LEU A 51 9.54 17.00 -4.82
C LEU A 51 9.82 18.49 -4.67
N ARG A 52 10.48 18.86 -3.57
CA ARG A 52 10.83 20.25 -3.26
C ARG A 52 12.34 20.45 -3.34
N TYR A 53 12.78 21.39 -4.17
CA TYR A 53 14.16 21.84 -4.24
C TYR A 53 14.46 22.82 -3.10
N LYS A 54 15.50 22.51 -2.31
CA LYS A 54 16.01 23.28 -1.17
C LYS A 54 17.31 24.04 -1.48
N GLY A 55 17.95 23.79 -2.62
CA GLY A 55 19.18 24.46 -3.00
C GLY A 55 18.99 25.96 -3.32
N PRO A 56 20.11 26.69 -3.51
CA PRO A 56 20.06 28.10 -3.88
C PRO A 56 19.50 28.28 -5.30
N GLY A 57 18.76 29.38 -5.52
CA GLY A 57 18.25 29.73 -6.84
C GLY A 57 17.03 28.92 -7.32
N PRO A 58 16.72 28.96 -8.63
CA PRO A 58 15.69 28.12 -9.24
C PRO A 58 16.12 26.65 -9.27
N LYS A 59 15.17 25.75 -9.48
CA LYS A 59 15.47 24.33 -9.66
C LYS A 59 16.43 24.13 -10.87
N PRO A 60 17.43 23.26 -10.79
CA PRO A 60 18.25 22.90 -11.94
C PRO A 60 17.44 22.07 -12.95
N ASP A 61 17.49 22.45 -14.23
CA ASP A 61 16.74 21.73 -15.27
C ASP A 61 17.30 20.33 -15.56
N LEU A 62 18.61 20.13 -15.34
CA LEU A 62 19.26 18.82 -15.44
C LEU A 62 18.64 17.78 -14.49
N ASP A 63 18.30 18.16 -13.26
CA ASP A 63 17.68 17.25 -12.31
C ASP A 63 16.24 16.93 -12.70
N VAL A 64 15.52 17.91 -13.26
CA VAL A 64 14.16 17.71 -13.76
C VAL A 64 14.14 16.74 -14.94
N GLU A 65 15.11 16.86 -15.85
CA GLU A 65 15.27 15.91 -16.97
C GLU A 65 15.58 14.50 -16.46
N ARG A 66 16.42 14.35 -15.43
CA ARG A 66 16.68 13.04 -14.80
C ARG A 66 15.43 12.42 -14.19
N ILE A 67 14.62 13.21 -13.50
CA ILE A 67 13.34 12.75 -12.92
C ILE A 67 12.37 12.32 -14.03
N ARG A 68 12.33 13.06 -15.16
CA ARG A 68 11.49 12.71 -16.32
C ARG A 68 11.99 11.49 -17.09
N ALA A 69 13.28 11.19 -17.02
CA ALA A 69 13.88 10.03 -17.67
C ALA A 69 13.63 8.72 -16.91
N LEU A 70 13.12 8.77 -15.67
CA LEU A 70 12.80 7.58 -14.91
C LEU A 70 11.66 6.78 -15.56
N PRO A 71 11.77 5.43 -15.58
CA PRO A 71 10.67 4.58 -16.04
C PRO A 71 9.50 4.67 -15.05
N ASN A 72 8.28 4.59 -15.58
CA ASN A 72 7.04 4.61 -14.77
C ASN A 72 6.83 5.89 -13.93
N THR A 73 7.50 6.98 -14.31
CA THR A 73 7.39 8.29 -13.66
C THR A 73 6.70 9.29 -14.57
N THR A 74 5.66 9.96 -14.06
CA THR A 74 4.94 11.02 -14.78
C THR A 74 4.96 12.30 -13.96
N VAL A 75 5.49 13.38 -14.54
CA VAL A 75 5.42 14.71 -13.91
C VAL A 75 4.03 15.29 -14.18
N LEU A 76 3.25 15.48 -13.13
CA LEU A 76 1.87 15.99 -13.20
C LEU A 76 1.83 17.52 -13.20
N ASP A 77 2.68 18.15 -12.39
CA ASP A 77 2.73 19.60 -12.26
C ASP A 77 4.15 20.08 -11.95
N HIS A 78 4.44 21.32 -12.31
CA HIS A 78 5.74 21.94 -12.12
C HIS A 78 5.61 23.40 -11.69
N SER A 79 6.35 23.74 -10.64
CA SER A 79 6.52 25.08 -10.12
C SER A 79 7.99 25.47 -10.14
N SER A 80 8.32 26.68 -9.71
CA SER A 80 9.70 27.21 -9.70
C SER A 80 10.66 26.37 -8.86
N ARG A 81 10.18 25.77 -7.77
CA ARG A 81 10.96 24.96 -6.82
C ARG A 81 10.30 23.64 -6.40
N MET A 82 9.17 23.29 -7.02
CA MET A 82 8.40 22.11 -6.67
C MET A 82 8.01 21.35 -7.92
N LEU A 83 8.00 20.03 -7.85
CA LEU A 83 7.46 19.14 -8.87
C LEU A 83 6.46 18.20 -8.22
N LEU A 84 5.31 18.01 -8.86
CA LEU A 84 4.37 16.95 -8.50
C LEU A 84 4.59 15.78 -9.46
N VAL A 85 4.88 14.61 -8.90
CA VAL A 85 5.29 13.43 -9.66
C VAL A 85 4.47 12.23 -9.24
N ALA A 86 3.90 11.52 -10.21
CA ALA A 86 3.32 10.19 -10.01
C ALA A 86 4.39 9.15 -10.36
N SER A 87 4.78 8.34 -9.38
CA SER A 87 5.81 7.32 -9.55
C SER A 87 5.72 6.30 -8.42
N PRO A 88 6.12 5.04 -8.62
CA PRO A 88 6.41 4.14 -7.51
C PRO A 88 7.53 4.70 -6.63
N GLU A 89 7.39 4.58 -5.31
CA GLU A 89 8.37 5.06 -4.32
C GLU A 89 9.76 4.42 -4.55
N SER A 90 9.77 3.14 -4.93
CA SER A 90 10.98 2.34 -5.16
C SER A 90 11.91 2.93 -6.22
N GLU A 91 11.36 3.59 -7.24
CA GLU A 91 12.15 4.21 -8.32
C GLU A 91 12.56 5.65 -7.96
N LEU A 92 11.69 6.36 -7.24
CA LEU A 92 11.91 7.77 -6.91
C LEU A 92 12.91 7.94 -5.77
N GLN A 93 12.84 7.08 -4.74
CA GLN A 93 13.64 7.19 -3.52
C GLN A 93 15.16 7.07 -3.77
N PRO A 94 15.68 6.14 -4.58
CA PRO A 94 17.10 6.07 -4.92
C PRO A 94 17.60 7.33 -5.64
N LEU A 95 16.78 7.88 -6.55
CA LEU A 95 17.14 9.10 -7.28
C LEU A 95 17.23 10.30 -6.33
N ILE A 96 16.25 10.48 -5.44
CA ILE A 96 16.26 11.57 -4.47
C ILE A 96 17.43 11.46 -3.49
N ASN A 97 17.80 10.25 -3.07
CA ASN A 97 18.97 10.04 -2.23
C ASN A 97 20.29 10.48 -2.91
N SER A 98 20.34 10.46 -4.25
CA SER A 98 21.50 10.97 -5.01
C SER A 98 21.51 12.49 -5.19
N MET A 99 20.40 13.17 -4.91
CA MET A 99 20.21 14.60 -5.10
C MET A 99 19.90 15.28 -3.75
N PRO A 100 20.92 15.63 -2.95
CA PRO A 100 20.73 16.05 -1.54
C PRO A 100 19.94 17.36 -1.38
N ASP A 101 19.89 18.19 -2.42
CA ASP A 101 19.12 19.43 -2.43
C ASP A 101 17.63 19.20 -2.68
N TRP A 102 17.20 17.97 -2.95
CA TRP A 102 15.81 17.62 -3.19
C TRP A 102 15.20 16.90 -1.99
N VAL A 103 13.96 17.26 -1.67
CA VAL A 103 13.19 16.62 -0.61
C VAL A 103 11.89 16.08 -1.15
N MET A 104 11.66 14.79 -0.92
CA MET A 104 10.44 14.08 -1.27
C MET A 104 9.44 14.16 -0.11
N SER A 105 8.17 14.36 -0.42
CA SER A 105 7.06 14.26 0.54
C SER A 105 5.83 13.69 -0.15
N PRO A 106 5.04 12.81 0.48
CA PRO A 106 3.81 12.31 -0.11
C PRO A 106 2.78 13.43 -0.28
N GLU A 107 2.00 13.41 -1.36
CA GLU A 107 0.88 14.33 -1.55
C GLU A 107 -0.18 14.08 -0.48
N GLN A 108 -0.60 15.15 0.21
CA GLN A 108 -1.67 15.09 1.20
C GLN A 108 -2.84 15.95 0.75
N THR A 109 -4.00 15.32 0.60
CA THR A 109 -5.24 16.01 0.24
C THR A 109 -6.08 16.26 1.48
N PHE A 110 -6.33 17.53 1.80
CA PHE A 110 -7.22 17.93 2.88
C PHE A 110 -8.59 18.30 2.33
N LYS A 111 -9.66 17.73 2.91
CA LYS A 111 -11.03 18.17 2.62
C LYS A 111 -11.29 19.47 3.36
N LEU A 112 -11.48 20.56 2.62
CA LEU A 112 -11.90 21.82 3.21
C LEU A 112 -13.34 21.67 3.75
N PRO A 113 -13.63 22.16 4.98
CA PRO A 113 -15.00 22.21 5.48
C PRO A 113 -15.83 23.16 4.60
N ASP A 114 -17.08 22.79 4.32
CA ASP A 114 -18.01 23.65 3.56
C ASP A 114 -18.26 24.95 4.35
N PRO A 115 -17.89 26.13 3.82
CA PRO A 115 -18.06 27.39 4.53
C PRO A 115 -19.53 27.82 4.62
N HIS A 116 -20.44 27.22 3.85
CA HIS A 116 -21.85 27.61 3.81
C HIS A 116 -22.75 26.52 4.42
N PRO A 117 -23.20 26.69 5.68
CA PRO A 117 -24.12 25.73 6.28
C PRO A 117 -25.43 25.72 5.49
N LYS A 118 -25.75 24.58 4.87
CA LYS A 118 -27.04 24.38 4.19
C LYS A 118 -28.14 24.41 5.25
N ILE A 119 -29.01 25.40 5.18
CA ILE A 119 -30.19 25.50 6.06
C ILE A 119 -31.11 24.32 5.71
N LEU A 120 -31.11 23.27 6.54
CA LEU A 120 -31.90 22.04 6.32
C LEU A 120 -33.41 22.24 6.53
N ARG A 121 -33.83 23.38 7.08
CA ARG A 121 -35.23 23.67 7.41
C ARG A 121 -35.80 24.72 6.45
N ARG A 122 -36.90 24.37 5.78
CA ARG A 122 -37.72 25.37 5.08
C ARG A 122 -38.32 26.32 6.10
N PRO A 123 -38.34 27.63 5.87
CA PRO A 123 -39.00 28.57 6.76
C PRO A 123 -40.49 28.22 6.86
N ALA A 124 -41.04 28.24 8.08
CA ALA A 124 -42.46 28.00 8.29
C ALA A 124 -43.28 29.05 7.54
N LYS A 125 -44.27 28.62 6.74
CA LYS A 125 -45.20 29.54 6.08
C LYS A 125 -45.94 30.36 7.17
N ARG A 126 -45.70 31.67 7.21
CA ARG A 126 -46.48 32.59 8.06
C ARG A 126 -47.93 32.56 7.58
N LYS A 127 -48.87 32.19 8.46
CA LYS A 127 -50.31 32.34 8.19
C LYS A 127 -50.64 33.83 8.27
N THR A 128 -50.97 34.44 7.13
CA THR A 128 -51.58 35.77 7.09
C THR A 128 -53.05 35.64 7.44
N SER A 129 -53.43 36.07 8.64
CA SER A 129 -54.83 36.30 9.02
C SER A 129 -55.35 37.54 8.29
N LYS A 130 -56.50 37.40 7.61
CA LYS A 130 -57.24 38.45 6.92
C LYS A 130 -58.29 39.05 7.85
#